data_AF-A0A960FRL4-F1
#
_entry.id   AF-A0A960FRL4-F1
#
_cell.length_a   1.000
_cell.length_b   1.000
_cell.length_c   1.000
_cell.angle_alpha   90.00
_cell.angle_beta   90.00
_cell.angle_gamma   90.00
#
_symmetry.space_group_name_H-M   'P 1'
#
loop_
_entity.id
_entity.type
_entity.pdbx_description
1 polymer ?
#
loop_
_entity_poly.entity_id
_entity_poly.type
_entity_poly.pdbx_seq_one_letter_code
_entity_poly.pdbx_strand_id
1 'polypeptide(L)'
;MTAATLLRASRARVGWTQRELARRSGVAQPSLSDIESGVRDTTVSKLEGVLRAAGSSLVVVPSVVPSVAAWAAQLADRVPADPGGVEKGLVQVADDLRSVEGATRVALCVTPPASTGLSWLDAVLAAIVEHSLTEDRLPVPGWVSEPWRCAEEPWDLITVPALQEAARATTPDEFRRRNVFVPADFLASV
;
A
#
# COMPACT_ATOMS: atom_id res chain seq x y z
N MET A 1 -6.17 11.03 -0.97
CA MET A 1 -5.20 10.53 -1.98
C MET A 1 -4.70 11.71 -2.78
N THR A 2 -3.40 11.88 -2.97
CA THR A 2 -2.81 13.05 -3.65
C THR A 2 -2.31 12.69 -5.06
N ALA A 3 -2.10 13.71 -5.90
CA ALA A 3 -1.45 13.54 -7.21
C ALA A 3 -0.05 12.91 -7.06
N ALA A 4 0.68 13.30 -6.01
CA ALA A 4 1.97 12.76 -5.66
C ALA A 4 1.94 11.23 -5.48
N THR A 5 1.00 10.73 -4.68
CA THR A 5 0.84 9.27 -4.44
C THR A 5 0.51 8.53 -5.73
N LEU A 6 -0.40 9.05 -6.56
CA LEU A 6 -0.80 8.41 -7.81
C LEU A 6 0.35 8.33 -8.82
N LEU A 7 1.14 9.40 -8.93
CA LEU A 7 2.31 9.43 -9.81
C LEU A 7 3.41 8.48 -9.32
N ARG A 8 3.75 8.52 -8.03
CA ARG A 8 4.76 7.61 -7.44
C ARG A 8 4.38 6.15 -7.62
N ALA A 9 3.14 5.78 -7.31
CA ALA A 9 2.63 4.42 -7.46
C ALA A 9 2.66 3.97 -8.92
N SER A 10 2.17 4.80 -9.84
CA SER A 10 2.17 4.48 -11.28
C SER A 10 3.58 4.33 -11.85
N ARG A 11 4.51 5.20 -11.42
CA ARG A 11 5.91 5.16 -11.83
C ARG A 11 6.64 3.94 -11.29
N ALA A 12 6.42 3.61 -10.02
CA ALA A 12 7.02 2.45 -9.36
C ALA A 12 6.60 1.14 -10.05
N ARG A 13 5.31 1.01 -10.40
CA ARG A 13 4.77 -0.17 -11.10
C ARG A 13 5.48 -0.47 -12.42
N VAL A 14 5.89 0.56 -13.15
CA VAL A 14 6.60 0.41 -14.44
C VAL A 14 8.12 0.45 -14.29
N GLY A 15 8.64 0.55 -13.06
CA GLY A 15 10.08 0.56 -12.77
C GLY A 15 10.83 1.78 -13.30
N TRP A 16 10.15 2.92 -13.52
CA TRP A 16 10.78 4.09 -14.14
C TRP A 16 11.35 5.07 -13.12
N THR A 17 12.41 5.77 -13.52
CA THR A 17 12.90 6.96 -12.81
C THR A 17 12.03 8.18 -13.14
N GLN A 18 12.12 9.24 -12.34
CA GLN A 18 11.44 10.52 -12.67
C GLN A 18 11.88 11.09 -14.02
N ARG A 19 13.16 10.90 -14.39
CA ARG A 19 13.69 11.34 -15.70
C ARG A 19 13.05 10.57 -16.85
N GLU A 20 12.84 9.27 -16.68
CA GLU A 20 12.19 8.44 -17.69
C GLU A 20 10.70 8.78 -17.84
N LEU A 21 10.01 9.00 -16.72
CA LEU A 21 8.61 9.47 -16.75
C LEU A 21 8.50 10.85 -17.41
N ALA A 22 9.43 11.77 -17.13
CA ALA A 22 9.50 13.09 -17.77
C ALA A 22 9.63 12.95 -19.30
N ARG A 23 10.60 12.13 -19.73
CA ARG A 23 10.86 11.87 -21.15
C ARG A 23 9.63 11.31 -21.87
N ARG A 24 8.89 10.39 -21.25
CA ARG A 24 7.72 9.74 -21.87
C ARG A 24 6.44 10.56 -21.79
N SER A 25 6.27 11.36 -20.74
CA SER A 25 5.07 12.21 -20.57
C SER A 25 5.19 13.57 -21.26
N GLY A 26 6.40 13.97 -21.67
CA GLY A 26 6.67 15.31 -22.19
C GLY A 26 6.62 16.42 -21.12
N VAL A 27 6.50 16.04 -19.84
CA VAL A 27 6.54 16.98 -18.71
C VAL A 27 7.97 17.12 -18.21
N ALA A 28 8.42 18.36 -17.96
CA ALA A 28 9.75 18.61 -17.43
C ALA A 28 10.00 17.87 -16.10
N GLN A 29 11.17 17.24 -15.95
CA GLN A 29 11.49 16.47 -14.73
C GLN A 29 11.41 17.29 -13.43
N PRO A 30 11.85 18.57 -13.36
CA PRO A 30 11.66 19.38 -12.16
C PRO A 30 10.18 19.54 -11.80
N SER A 31 9.30 19.70 -12.81
CA SER A 31 7.86 19.76 -12.57
C SER A 31 7.30 18.46 -12.01
N LEU A 32 7.76 17.30 -12.49
CA LEU A 32 7.35 16.01 -11.92
C LEU A 32 7.90 15.82 -10.51
N SER A 33 9.13 16.25 -10.25
CA SER A 33 9.72 16.21 -8.91
C SER A 33 8.90 17.02 -7.92
N ASP A 34 8.52 18.25 -8.26
CA ASP A 34 7.68 19.12 -7.41
C ASP A 34 6.30 18.52 -7.13
N ILE A 35 5.72 17.82 -8.11
CA ILE A 35 4.44 17.14 -7.93
C ILE A 35 4.60 15.90 -7.05
N GLU A 36 5.60 15.05 -7.30
CA GLU A 36 5.83 13.83 -6.51
C GLU A 36 6.22 14.12 -5.05
N SER A 37 6.88 15.26 -4.79
CA SER A 37 7.22 15.72 -3.44
C SER A 37 6.07 16.45 -2.73
N GLY A 38 4.97 16.73 -3.43
CA GLY A 38 3.84 17.48 -2.87
C GLY A 38 4.10 18.99 -2.73
N VAL A 39 5.21 19.50 -3.25
CA VAL A 39 5.52 20.94 -3.28
C VAL A 39 4.56 21.69 -4.21
N ARG A 40 4.03 21.02 -5.25
CA ARG A 40 3.12 21.61 -6.21
C ARG A 40 2.00 20.65 -6.59
N ASP A 41 0.76 21.12 -6.53
CA ASP A 41 -0.37 20.41 -7.13
C ASP A 41 -0.38 20.50 -8.66
N THR A 42 -1.26 19.72 -9.28
CA THR A 42 -1.40 19.71 -10.74
C THR A 42 -2.87 19.63 -11.16
N THR A 43 -3.16 20.02 -12.39
CA THR A 43 -4.51 19.89 -12.93
C THR A 43 -4.82 18.43 -13.23
N VAL A 44 -6.10 18.05 -13.13
CA VAL A 44 -6.56 16.69 -13.47
C VAL A 44 -6.12 16.30 -14.88
N SER A 45 -6.28 17.17 -15.88
CA SER A 45 -5.87 16.88 -17.25
C SER A 45 -4.37 16.59 -17.39
N LYS A 46 -3.51 17.31 -16.66
CA LYS A 46 -2.07 17.06 -16.67
C LYS A 46 -1.73 15.77 -15.95
N LEU A 47 -2.37 15.49 -14.81
CA LEU A 47 -2.24 14.24 -14.09
C LEU A 47 -2.60 13.04 -14.98
N GLU A 48 -3.77 13.09 -15.65
CA GLU A 48 -4.20 12.06 -16.60
C GLU A 48 -3.21 11.85 -17.74
N GLY A 49 -2.65 12.95 -18.29
CA GLY A 49 -1.62 12.87 -19.32
C GLY A 49 -0.38 12.10 -18.86
N VAL A 50 0.13 12.42 -17.67
CA VAL A 50 1.32 11.75 -17.10
C VAL A 50 1.00 10.30 -16.73
N LEU A 51 -0.16 10.03 -16.11
CA LEU A 51 -0.61 8.67 -15.78
C LEU A 51 -0.73 7.81 -17.04
N ARG A 52 -1.33 8.34 -18.11
CA ARG A 52 -1.46 7.64 -19.38
C ARG A 52 -0.11 7.29 -19.99
N ALA A 53 0.88 8.17 -19.89
CA ALA A 53 2.25 7.89 -20.33
C ALA A 53 2.90 6.72 -19.55
N ALA A 54 2.49 6.50 -18.29
CA ALA A 54 2.87 5.36 -17.45
C ALA A 54 1.94 4.14 -17.59
N GLY A 55 1.00 4.15 -18.54
CA GLY A 55 0.03 3.07 -18.73
C GLY A 55 -1.03 2.98 -17.63
N SER A 56 -1.28 4.06 -16.89
CA SER A 56 -2.36 4.18 -15.91
C SER A 56 -3.54 4.98 -16.48
N SER A 57 -4.75 4.59 -16.10
CA SER A 57 -5.96 5.40 -16.29
C SER A 57 -6.45 5.90 -14.93
N LEU A 58 -6.96 7.13 -14.90
CA LEU A 58 -7.63 7.68 -13.72
C LEU A 58 -9.09 7.24 -13.73
N VAL A 59 -9.55 6.63 -12.63
CA VAL A 59 -10.91 6.16 -12.46
C VAL A 59 -11.43 6.57 -11.08
N VAL A 60 -12.75 6.70 -10.96
CA VAL A 60 -13.43 6.99 -9.69
C VAL A 60 -14.07 5.70 -9.18
N VAL A 61 -13.79 5.37 -7.91
CA VAL A 61 -14.40 4.24 -7.20
C VAL A 61 -15.32 4.84 -6.12
N PRO A 62 -16.59 4.40 -6.02
CA PRO A 62 -17.52 4.91 -5.01
C PRO A 62 -17.15 4.35 -3.63
N SER A 63 -16.25 5.03 -2.93
CA SER A 63 -15.78 4.66 -1.59
C SER A 63 -15.50 5.90 -0.75
N VAL A 64 -15.76 5.80 0.56
CA VAL A 64 -15.34 6.78 1.56
C VAL A 64 -14.04 6.40 2.26
N VAL A 65 -13.64 5.12 2.16
CA VAL A 65 -12.38 4.64 2.71
C VAL A 65 -11.22 4.77 1.70
N PRO A 66 -9.98 4.98 2.15
CA PRO A 66 -8.82 5.08 1.27
C PRO A 66 -8.47 3.73 0.61
N SER A 67 -7.90 3.78 -0.59
CA SER A 67 -7.22 2.62 -1.18
C SER A 67 -5.97 2.23 -0.38
N VAL A 68 -5.49 1.01 -0.56
CA VAL A 68 -4.25 0.53 0.09
C VAL A 68 -3.02 1.36 -0.31
N ALA A 69 -2.93 1.81 -1.56
CA ALA A 69 -1.85 2.71 -2.00
C ALA A 69 -1.86 4.07 -1.28
N ALA A 70 -3.05 4.58 -0.93
CA ALA A 70 -3.21 5.80 -0.16
C ALA A 70 -2.89 5.57 1.33
N TRP A 71 -3.26 4.41 1.88
CA TRP A 71 -2.89 4.01 3.22
C TRP A 71 -1.39 3.86 3.39
N ALA A 72 -0.72 3.18 2.45
CA ALA A 72 0.73 3.01 2.48
C ALA A 72 1.48 4.34 2.55
N ALA A 73 1.07 5.32 1.73
CA ALA A 73 1.67 6.65 1.77
C ALA A 73 1.47 7.33 3.13
N GLN A 74 0.27 7.24 3.72
CA GLN A 74 -0.01 7.82 5.03
C GLN A 74 0.76 7.14 6.16
N LEU A 75 0.89 5.81 6.13
CA LEU A 75 1.61 5.05 7.15
C LEU A 75 3.11 5.29 7.06
N ALA A 76 3.68 5.34 5.85
CA ALA A 76 5.09 5.67 5.64
C ALA A 76 5.46 7.04 6.24
N ASP A 77 4.59 8.04 6.10
CA ASP A 77 4.78 9.38 6.68
C ASP A 77 4.61 9.38 8.21
N ARG A 78 3.84 8.44 8.78
CA ARG A 78 3.58 8.35 10.23
C ARG A 78 4.66 7.61 11.00
N VAL A 79 5.28 6.58 10.43
CA VAL A 79 6.27 5.74 11.14
C VAL A 79 7.36 6.56 11.84
N PRO A 80 7.98 7.59 11.21
CA PRO A 80 9.00 8.39 11.88
C PRO A 80 8.46 9.26 13.03
N ALA A 81 7.17 9.60 13.02
CA ALA A 81 6.55 10.55 13.94
C ALA A 81 5.90 9.88 15.16
N ASP A 82 5.31 8.70 14.97
CA ASP A 82 4.63 7.93 16.02
C ASP A 82 4.64 6.43 15.70
N PRO A 83 5.67 5.69 16.15
CA PRO A 83 5.76 4.25 15.90
C PRO A 83 4.56 3.46 16.45
N GLY A 84 3.98 3.86 17.59
CA GLY A 84 2.81 3.19 18.18
C GLY A 84 1.51 3.47 17.44
N GLY A 85 1.43 4.61 16.73
CA GLY A 85 0.30 4.94 15.86
C GLY A 85 0.19 4.07 14.60
N VAL A 86 1.28 3.38 14.22
CA VAL A 86 1.31 2.55 13.01
C VAL A 86 0.47 1.29 13.18
N GLU A 87 0.50 0.67 14.36
CA GLU A 87 -0.30 -0.53 14.67
C GLU A 87 -1.79 -0.26 14.49
N LYS A 88 -2.29 0.83 15.07
CA LYS A 88 -3.67 1.31 14.88
C LYS A 88 -3.98 1.59 13.43
N GLY A 89 -3.02 2.16 12.70
CA GLY A 89 -3.15 2.40 11.28
C GLY A 89 -3.30 1.12 10.47
N LEU A 90 -2.57 0.06 10.81
CA LEU A 90 -2.70 -1.24 10.15
C LEU A 90 -4.04 -1.92 10.44
N VAL A 91 -4.52 -1.86 11.68
CA VAL A 91 -5.87 -2.31 12.05
C VAL A 91 -6.92 -1.54 11.24
N GLN A 92 -6.79 -0.21 11.14
CA GLN A 92 -7.70 0.60 10.34
C GLN A 92 -7.70 0.21 8.86
N VAL A 93 -6.56 -0.19 8.28
CA VAL A 93 -6.51 -0.68 6.89
C VAL A 93 -7.36 -1.94 6.74
N ALA A 94 -7.23 -2.90 7.66
CA ALA A 94 -8.02 -4.12 7.63
C ALA A 94 -9.53 -3.84 7.82
N ASP A 95 -9.88 -2.96 8.76
CA ASP A 95 -11.25 -2.53 9.02
C ASP A 95 -11.88 -1.84 7.80
N ASP A 96 -11.14 -0.91 7.17
CA ASP A 96 -11.57 -0.20 5.98
C ASP A 96 -11.85 -1.16 4.82
N LEU A 97 -10.97 -2.14 4.60
CA LEU A 97 -11.18 -3.16 3.56
C LEU A 97 -12.38 -4.05 3.89
N ARG A 98 -12.58 -4.45 5.15
CA ARG A 98 -13.77 -5.21 5.57
C ARG A 98 -15.07 -4.42 5.39
N SER A 99 -15.03 -3.09 5.54
CA SER A 99 -16.20 -2.22 5.42
C SER A 99 -16.76 -2.10 3.99
N VAL A 100 -16.00 -2.55 2.99
CA VAL A 100 -16.36 -2.52 1.57
C VAL A 100 -16.41 -3.95 1.02
N GLU A 101 -17.21 -4.18 -0.01
CA GLU A 101 -17.45 -5.53 -0.53
C GLU A 101 -17.16 -5.66 -2.03
N GLY A 102 -16.99 -6.90 -2.48
CA GLY A 102 -16.94 -7.28 -3.89
C GLY A 102 -15.96 -6.46 -4.72
N ALA A 103 -16.45 -5.91 -5.84
CA ALA A 103 -15.62 -5.16 -6.79
C ALA A 103 -14.99 -3.90 -6.18
N THR A 104 -15.66 -3.24 -5.21
CA THR A 104 -15.10 -2.05 -4.55
C THR A 104 -13.89 -2.41 -3.70
N ARG A 105 -13.96 -3.51 -2.92
CA ARG A 105 -12.81 -4.00 -2.15
C ARG A 105 -11.63 -4.33 -3.07
N VAL A 106 -11.88 -5.04 -4.17
CA VAL A 106 -10.84 -5.34 -5.18
C VAL A 106 -10.24 -4.04 -5.72
N ALA A 107 -11.08 -3.09 -6.16
CA ALA A 107 -10.63 -1.85 -6.78
C ALA A 107 -9.70 -1.02 -5.87
N LEU A 108 -9.95 -1.01 -4.56
CA LEU A 108 -9.12 -0.33 -3.57
C LEU A 108 -7.75 -1.00 -3.35
N CYS A 109 -7.56 -2.21 -3.85
CA CYS A 109 -6.31 -2.97 -3.79
C CYS A 109 -5.58 -3.07 -5.14
N VAL A 110 -6.21 -2.73 -6.28
CA VAL A 110 -5.62 -2.91 -7.62
C VAL A 110 -4.33 -2.11 -7.81
N THR A 111 -4.29 -0.88 -7.31
CA THR A 111 -3.12 -0.03 -7.48
C THR A 111 -2.03 -0.47 -6.50
N PRO A 112 -0.86 -0.93 -6.98
CA PRO A 112 0.24 -1.29 -6.08
C PRO A 112 0.70 -0.04 -5.32
N PRO A 113 0.88 -0.12 -3.99
CA PRO A 113 1.54 0.93 -3.25
C PRO A 113 2.96 1.17 -3.77
N ALA A 114 3.38 2.44 -3.82
CA ALA A 114 4.81 2.74 -3.93
C ALA A 114 5.54 2.15 -2.71
N SER A 115 6.80 1.76 -2.86
CA SER A 115 7.58 1.29 -1.71
C SER A 115 7.61 2.36 -0.62
N THR A 116 7.37 1.91 0.61
CA THR A 116 7.46 2.76 1.81
C THR A 116 8.90 2.97 2.27
N GLY A 117 9.85 2.20 1.72
CA GLY A 117 11.23 2.13 2.22
C GLY A 117 11.38 1.27 3.47
N LEU A 118 10.28 0.73 4.01
CA LEU A 118 10.24 -0.15 5.18
C LEU A 118 9.73 -1.51 4.73
N SER A 119 10.64 -2.48 4.60
CA SER A 119 10.32 -3.81 4.04
C SER A 119 9.20 -4.52 4.80
N TRP A 120 9.18 -4.40 6.13
CA TRP A 120 8.12 -4.97 6.97
C TRP A 120 6.74 -4.32 6.70
N LEU A 121 6.68 -3.02 6.44
CA LEU A 121 5.41 -2.32 6.19
C LEU A 121 4.87 -2.68 4.80
N ASP A 122 5.74 -2.71 3.80
CA ASP A 122 5.42 -3.19 2.45
C ASP A 122 4.91 -4.65 2.49
N ALA A 123 5.49 -5.49 3.35
CA ALA A 123 5.11 -6.88 3.55
C ALA A 123 3.77 -7.05 4.28
N VAL A 124 3.54 -6.33 5.39
CA VAL A 124 2.27 -6.36 6.13
C VAL A 124 1.12 -5.91 5.24
N LEU A 125 1.28 -4.82 4.48
CA LEU A 125 0.23 -4.32 3.60
C LEU A 125 -0.14 -5.33 2.50
N ALA A 126 0.86 -6.02 1.94
CA ALA A 126 0.60 -7.11 0.99
C ALA A 126 -0.14 -8.29 1.66
N ALA A 127 0.23 -8.66 2.89
CA ALA A 127 -0.43 -9.71 3.65
C ALA A 127 -1.90 -9.36 3.99
N ILE A 128 -2.17 -8.13 4.43
CA ILE A 128 -3.54 -7.64 4.69
C ILE A 128 -4.37 -7.74 3.41
N VAL A 129 -3.84 -7.29 2.26
CA VAL A 129 -4.57 -7.38 0.98
C VAL A 129 -4.87 -8.82 0.59
N GLU A 130 -3.88 -9.72 0.67
CA GLU A 130 -4.11 -11.12 0.34
C GLU A 130 -5.17 -11.74 1.24
N HIS A 131 -5.08 -11.50 2.55
CA HIS A 131 -6.01 -12.03 3.53
C HIS A 131 -7.44 -11.52 3.29
N SER A 132 -7.63 -10.20 3.21
CA SER A 132 -8.96 -9.58 3.05
C SER A 132 -9.65 -9.92 1.73
N LEU A 133 -8.90 -10.20 0.66
CA LEU A 133 -9.47 -10.62 -0.62
C LEU A 133 -9.71 -12.13 -0.67
N THR A 134 -8.85 -12.94 -0.05
CA THR A 134 -9.01 -14.39 0.00
C THR A 134 -10.20 -14.81 0.86
N GLU A 135 -10.46 -14.10 1.96
CA GLU A 135 -11.61 -14.32 2.86
C GLU A 135 -12.94 -14.37 2.07
N ASP A 136 -13.12 -13.44 1.13
CA ASP A 136 -14.32 -13.34 0.28
C ASP A 136 -14.16 -14.01 -1.10
N ARG A 137 -13.08 -14.78 -1.31
CA ARG A 137 -12.75 -15.44 -2.60
C ARG A 137 -12.69 -14.47 -3.78
N LEU A 138 -12.18 -13.27 -3.53
CA LEU A 138 -11.97 -12.22 -4.51
C LEU A 138 -10.59 -12.35 -5.19
N PRO A 139 -10.43 -11.85 -6.43
CA PRO A 139 -9.15 -11.91 -7.12
C PRO A 139 -8.09 -11.06 -6.41
N VAL A 140 -6.95 -11.69 -6.10
CA VAL A 140 -5.78 -11.02 -5.50
C VAL A 140 -4.91 -10.40 -6.61
N PRO A 141 -4.57 -9.09 -6.53
CA PRO A 141 -3.69 -8.46 -7.49
C PRO A 141 -2.28 -9.08 -7.51
N GLY A 142 -1.69 -9.24 -8.71
CA GLY A 142 -0.38 -9.88 -8.86
C GLY A 142 0.77 -9.20 -8.09
N TRP A 143 0.68 -7.89 -7.83
CA TRP A 143 1.70 -7.15 -7.09
C TRP A 143 1.90 -7.66 -5.66
N VAL A 144 0.85 -8.26 -5.07
CA VAL A 144 0.87 -8.80 -3.71
C VAL A 144 1.89 -9.93 -3.56
N SER A 145 2.16 -10.64 -4.65
CA SER A 145 3.12 -11.76 -4.71
C SER A 145 4.52 -11.33 -5.19
N GLU A 146 4.79 -10.04 -5.35
CA GLU A 146 6.11 -9.58 -5.74
C GLU A 146 7.15 -9.94 -4.66
N PRO A 147 8.35 -10.46 -5.02
CA PRO A 147 9.31 -11.00 -4.04
C PRO A 147 9.78 -10.02 -2.96
N TRP A 148 9.75 -8.71 -3.26
CA TRP A 148 10.15 -7.66 -2.34
C TRP A 148 9.03 -7.23 -1.37
N ARG A 149 7.83 -7.83 -1.48
CA ARG A 149 6.73 -7.69 -0.51
C ARG A 149 6.88 -8.65 0.66
N CYS A 150 8.11 -8.90 1.06
CA CYS A 150 8.50 -9.74 2.18
C CYS A 150 9.43 -8.93 3.08
N ALA A 151 9.27 -9.05 4.40
CA ALA A 151 10.14 -8.38 5.35
C ALA A 151 11.54 -9.01 5.29
N GLU A 152 12.58 -8.18 5.16
CA GLU A 152 13.98 -8.64 5.10
C GLU A 152 14.39 -9.37 6.38
N GLU A 153 13.93 -8.87 7.53
CA GLU A 153 14.07 -9.50 8.83
C GLU A 153 12.68 -9.84 9.40
N PRO A 154 12.56 -10.88 10.25
CA PRO A 154 11.31 -11.22 10.91
C PRO A 154 10.74 -10.02 11.65
N TRP A 155 9.51 -9.63 11.33
CA TRP A 155 8.82 -8.55 12.01
C TRP A 155 7.66 -9.09 12.84
N ASP A 156 7.72 -8.89 14.15
CA ASP A 156 6.64 -9.21 15.08
C ASP A 156 5.90 -7.95 15.48
N LEU A 157 4.57 -7.94 15.33
CA LEU A 157 3.72 -6.89 15.90
C LEU A 157 3.81 -6.89 17.43
N ILE A 158 3.84 -8.08 18.04
CA ILE A 158 3.98 -8.22 19.48
C ILE A 158 5.46 -8.12 19.84
N THR A 159 5.84 -7.04 20.50
CA THR A 159 7.24 -6.77 20.90
C THR A 159 7.63 -7.44 22.21
N VAL A 160 6.67 -7.98 22.97
CA VAL A 160 6.89 -8.64 24.26
C VAL A 160 7.37 -10.09 24.04
N PRO A 161 8.62 -10.46 24.37
CA PRO A 161 9.19 -11.76 24.01
C PRO A 161 8.40 -12.97 24.52
N ALA A 162 7.84 -12.87 25.73
CA ALA A 162 7.05 -13.94 26.34
C ALA A 162 5.74 -14.26 25.57
N LEU A 163 5.26 -13.35 24.72
CA LEU A 163 4.02 -13.50 23.97
C LEU A 163 4.23 -13.74 22.47
N GLN A 164 5.46 -13.60 21.97
CA GLN A 164 5.79 -13.72 20.55
C GLN A 164 5.51 -15.12 19.99
N GLU A 165 5.88 -16.17 20.73
CA GLU A 165 5.68 -17.55 20.27
C GLU A 165 4.18 -17.87 20.10
N ALA A 166 3.36 -17.43 21.04
CA ALA A 166 1.90 -17.58 20.96
C ALA A 166 1.30 -16.78 19.79
N ALA A 167 1.76 -15.54 19.58
CA ALA A 167 1.33 -14.72 18.44
C ALA A 167 1.69 -15.41 17.10
N ARG A 168 2.95 -15.86 16.95
CA ARG A 168 3.45 -16.57 15.76
C ARG A 168 2.69 -17.85 15.45
N ALA A 169 2.27 -18.57 16.48
CA ALA A 169 1.48 -19.80 16.34
C ALA A 169 0.11 -19.54 15.70
N THR A 170 -0.50 -18.41 16.01
CA THR A 170 -1.83 -18.01 15.47
C THR A 170 -1.76 -17.18 14.20
N THR A 171 -0.56 -16.74 13.78
CA THR A 171 -0.38 -15.92 12.58
C THR A 171 -0.97 -16.57 11.33
N PRO A 172 -1.82 -15.87 10.56
CA PRO A 172 -2.33 -16.37 9.29
C PRO A 172 -1.21 -16.60 8.26
N ASP A 173 -1.40 -17.57 7.38
CA ASP A 173 -0.33 -17.99 6.47
C ASP A 173 0.11 -16.89 5.49
N GLU A 174 -0.78 -15.98 5.10
CA GLU A 174 -0.46 -14.84 4.22
C GLU A 174 0.62 -13.93 4.84
N PHE A 175 0.57 -13.75 6.16
CA PHE A 175 1.53 -12.95 6.92
C PHE A 175 2.82 -13.74 7.14
N ARG A 176 2.70 -15.01 7.55
CA ARG A 176 3.84 -15.91 7.79
C ARG A 176 4.72 -16.05 6.55
N ARG A 177 4.13 -16.23 5.36
CA ARG A 177 4.86 -16.32 4.08
C ARG A 177 5.70 -15.06 3.77
N ARG A 178 5.36 -13.92 4.36
CA ARG A 178 6.03 -12.63 4.17
C ARG A 178 6.94 -12.23 5.31
N ASN A 179 7.26 -13.16 6.21
CA ASN A 179 8.13 -12.93 7.37
C ASN A 179 7.57 -11.88 8.36
N VAL A 180 6.24 -11.80 8.41
CA VAL A 180 5.46 -10.89 9.25
C VAL A 180 4.62 -11.72 10.21
N PHE A 181 4.64 -11.38 11.49
CA PHE A 181 4.00 -12.15 12.54
C PHE A 181 3.03 -11.27 13.34
N VAL A 182 1.74 -11.57 13.16
CA VAL A 182 0.62 -10.92 13.85
C VAL A 182 -0.26 -12.00 14.47
N PRO A 183 -0.89 -11.78 15.63
CA PRO A 183 -1.84 -12.75 16.18
C PRO A 183 -3.11 -12.81 15.31
N ALA A 184 -3.86 -13.92 15.35
CA ALA A 184 -5.05 -14.09 14.50
C ALA A 184 -6.13 -13.03 14.74
N ASP A 185 -6.26 -12.55 15.98
CA ASP A 185 -7.20 -11.52 16.40
C ASP A 185 -6.80 -10.11 15.97
N PHE A 186 -5.57 -9.91 15.47
CA PHE A 186 -5.11 -8.61 14.93
C PHE A 186 -6.06 -8.04 13.86
N LEU A 187 -6.66 -8.93 13.06
CA LEU A 187 -7.56 -8.55 11.96
C LEU A 187 -9.03 -8.54 12.38
N ALA A 188 -9.35 -9.01 13.59
CA ALA A 188 -10.68 -8.92 14.15
C ALA A 188 -10.79 -7.59 14.90
N SER A 189 -11.60 -6.64 14.40
CA SER A 189 -11.83 -5.36 15.08
C SER A 189 -12.17 -5.60 16.56
N VAL A 190 -11.53 -4.83 17.45
CA VAL A 190 -12.00 -4.62 18.83
C VAL A 190 -13.12 -3.58 18.82
#